data_AF-A0A1B8Q958-F1
#
_entry.id   AF-A0A1B8Q958-F1
#
_cell.length_a   1.000
_cell.length_b   1.000
_cell.length_c   1.000
_cell.angle_alpha   90.00
_cell.angle_beta   90.00
_cell.angle_gamma   90.00
#
_symmetry.space_group_name_H-M   'P 1'
#
loop_
_entity.id
_entity.type
_entity.pdbx_description
1 polymer ?
#
loop_
_entity_poly.entity_id
_entity_poly.type
_entity_poly.pdbx_seq_one_letter_code
_entity_poly.pdbx_strand_id
1 'polypeptide(L)'
;MAKLTPKQWELARQDYEVHGLSYSELVSKYGMSKGSISKRAKDENWQQGKNEHLIQKKVSVIKELQKTEQQIEQLEPIVQKSIEQEVSLRLARENLFIDSALRNQQKANEMLDMAAELSEINQHSQITARNKETVLGKQPDTAIQVNNSVSTIKDKDEFRQIATEVLAKV
;
A
#
# COMPACT_ATOMS: atom_id res chain seq x y z
N MET A 1 1.34 -38.40 -25.61
CA MET A 1 1.47 -37.85 -24.24
C MET A 1 0.11 -37.29 -23.82
N ALA A 2 -0.35 -37.61 -22.61
CA ALA A 2 -1.63 -37.09 -22.11
C ALA A 2 -1.59 -35.56 -22.03
N LYS A 3 -2.61 -34.89 -22.57
CA LYS A 3 -2.78 -33.45 -22.42
C LYS A 3 -3.09 -33.15 -20.96
N LEU A 4 -2.29 -32.30 -20.32
CA LEU A 4 -2.59 -31.88 -18.95
C LEU A 4 -3.88 -31.07 -18.89
N THR A 5 -4.52 -31.17 -17.74
CA THR A 5 -5.65 -30.30 -17.39
C THR A 5 -5.17 -28.86 -17.16
N PRO A 6 -6.05 -27.85 -17.32
CA PRO A 6 -5.73 -26.47 -16.97
C PRO A 6 -5.18 -26.32 -15.55
N LYS A 7 -5.70 -27.09 -14.60
CA LYS A 7 -5.26 -27.08 -13.19
C LYS A 7 -3.80 -27.52 -13.00
N GLN A 8 -3.35 -28.53 -13.75
CA GLN A 8 -1.96 -28.99 -13.65
C GLN A 8 -0.98 -27.96 -14.22
N TRP A 9 -1.38 -27.24 -15.26
CA TRP A 9 -0.58 -26.14 -15.79
C TRP A 9 -0.47 -24.96 -14.81
N GLU A 10 -1.57 -24.63 -14.13
CA GLU A 10 -1.55 -23.62 -13.07
C GLU A 10 -0.60 -24.02 -11.92
N LEU A 11 -0.65 -25.27 -11.48
CA LEU A 11 0.27 -25.77 -10.45
C LEU A 11 1.73 -25.71 -10.91
N ALA A 12 2.03 -26.09 -12.16
CA ALA A 12 3.38 -26.01 -12.71
C ALA A 12 3.88 -24.55 -12.81
N ARG A 13 2.99 -23.60 -13.11
CA ARG A 13 3.32 -22.17 -13.05
C ARG A 13 3.65 -21.74 -11.63
N GLN A 14 2.83 -22.11 -10.64
CA GLN A 14 3.08 -21.77 -9.24
C GLN A 14 4.41 -22.35 -8.73
N ASP A 15 4.72 -23.60 -9.07
CA ASP A 15 6.01 -24.20 -8.76
C ASP A 15 7.20 -23.45 -9.37
N TYR A 16 7.03 -22.93 -10.58
CA TYR A 16 8.06 -22.12 -11.23
C TYR A 16 8.20 -20.72 -10.60
N GLU A 17 7.08 -20.02 -10.42
CA GLU A 17 7.05 -18.59 -10.03
C GLU A 17 7.16 -18.36 -8.51
N VAL A 18 6.67 -19.30 -7.70
CA VAL A 18 6.66 -19.21 -6.23
C VAL A 18 7.77 -20.07 -5.65
N HIS A 19 7.85 -21.34 -6.06
CA HIS A 19 8.82 -22.29 -5.50
C HIS A 19 10.17 -22.26 -6.22
N GLY A 20 10.29 -21.50 -7.32
CA GLY A 20 11.56 -21.31 -8.03
C GLY A 20 12.07 -22.56 -8.74
N LEU A 21 11.22 -23.57 -8.98
CA LEU A 21 11.64 -24.80 -9.66
C LEU A 21 12.15 -24.50 -11.06
N SER A 22 13.18 -25.22 -11.49
CA SER A 22 13.65 -25.20 -12.87
C SER A 22 12.71 -25.99 -13.79
N TYR A 23 12.80 -25.76 -15.10
CA TYR A 23 12.06 -26.57 -16.06
C TYR A 23 12.37 -28.06 -15.96
N SER A 24 13.59 -28.45 -15.58
CA SER A 24 13.94 -29.87 -15.40
C SER A 24 13.19 -30.49 -14.22
N GLU A 25 13.04 -29.76 -13.11
CA GLU A 25 12.28 -30.21 -11.95
C GLU A 25 10.78 -30.29 -12.26
N LEU A 26 10.26 -29.33 -13.04
CA LEU A 26 8.88 -29.38 -13.54
C LEU A 26 8.65 -30.58 -14.47
N VAL A 27 9.61 -30.91 -15.33
CA VAL A 27 9.55 -32.12 -16.18
C VAL A 27 9.43 -33.37 -15.32
N SER A 28 10.29 -33.51 -14.30
CA SER A 28 10.27 -34.65 -13.39
C SER A 28 8.97 -34.74 -12.58
N LYS A 29 8.43 -33.60 -12.12
CA LYS A 29 7.23 -33.55 -11.27
C LYS A 29 5.92 -33.77 -12.03
N TYR A 30 5.82 -33.27 -13.26
CA TYR A 30 4.59 -33.27 -14.04
C TYR A 30 4.61 -34.20 -15.27
N GLY A 31 5.75 -34.85 -15.55
CA GLY A 31 5.89 -35.79 -16.68
C GLY A 31 5.80 -35.11 -18.06
N MET A 32 6.20 -33.84 -18.15
CA MET A 32 6.01 -32.99 -19.33
C MET A 32 7.28 -32.88 -20.17
N SER A 33 7.18 -32.43 -21.42
CA SER A 33 8.38 -32.08 -22.19
C SER A 33 8.88 -30.68 -21.82
N LYS A 34 10.21 -30.51 -21.75
CA LYS A 34 10.85 -29.20 -21.52
C LYS A 34 10.42 -28.16 -22.57
N GLY A 35 10.24 -28.59 -23.83
CA GLY A 35 9.79 -27.72 -24.91
C GLY A 35 8.36 -27.19 -24.72
N SER A 36 7.44 -28.04 -24.24
CA SER A 36 6.07 -27.62 -23.93
C SER A 36 6.01 -26.62 -22.79
N ILE A 37 6.80 -26.82 -21.73
CA ILE A 37 6.91 -25.87 -20.62
C ILE A 37 7.48 -24.54 -21.12
N SER A 38 8.62 -24.59 -21.81
CA SER A 38 9.32 -23.38 -22.24
C SER A 38 8.47 -22.55 -23.21
N LYS A 39 7.76 -23.20 -24.14
CA LYS A 39 6.84 -22.50 -25.04
C LYS A 39 5.75 -21.78 -24.26
N ARG A 40 5.05 -22.50 -23.36
CA ARG A 40 3.96 -21.92 -22.59
C ARG A 40 4.43 -20.82 -21.62
N ALA A 41 5.56 -21.03 -20.96
CA ALA A 41 6.18 -20.05 -20.09
C ALA A 41 6.52 -18.75 -20.84
N LYS A 42 6.93 -18.83 -22.11
CA LYS A 42 7.12 -17.65 -22.96
C LYS A 42 5.78 -17.01 -23.35
N ASP A 43 4.82 -17.81 -23.81
CA ASP A 43 3.50 -17.32 -24.25
C ASP A 43 2.76 -16.60 -23.11
N GLU A 44 2.93 -17.05 -21.87
CA GLU A 44 2.28 -16.51 -20.67
C GLU A 44 3.22 -15.66 -19.78
N ASN A 45 4.45 -15.38 -20.22
CA ASN A 45 5.46 -14.57 -19.51
C ASN A 45 5.76 -15.02 -18.07
N TRP A 46 5.94 -16.32 -17.85
CA TRP A 46 6.30 -16.84 -16.53
C TRP A 46 7.69 -16.38 -16.10
N GLN A 47 7.86 -16.12 -14.81
CA GLN A 47 9.14 -15.68 -14.23
C GLN A 47 9.55 -16.57 -13.05
N GLN A 48 10.71 -17.21 -13.13
CA GLN A 48 11.18 -18.11 -12.07
C GLN A 48 11.38 -17.34 -10.77
N GLY A 49 10.78 -17.81 -9.67
CA GLY A 49 10.93 -17.16 -8.37
C GLY A 49 10.46 -15.70 -8.34
N LYS A 50 9.52 -15.30 -9.21
CA LYS A 50 8.92 -13.96 -9.26
C LYS A 50 8.56 -13.39 -7.88
N ASN A 51 8.07 -14.24 -7.00
CA ASN A 51 7.56 -13.86 -5.69
C ASN A 51 8.60 -14.01 -4.56
N GLU A 52 9.86 -14.29 -4.87
CA GLU A 52 10.93 -14.53 -3.88
C GLU A 52 11.04 -13.37 -2.88
N HIS A 53 10.99 -12.13 -3.35
CA HIS A 53 11.05 -10.95 -2.48
C HIS A 53 9.88 -10.88 -1.46
N LEU A 54 8.66 -11.29 -1.86
CA LEU A 54 7.51 -11.34 -0.96
C LEU A 54 7.65 -12.47 0.06
N ILE A 55 8.17 -13.62 -0.38
CA ILE A 55 8.45 -14.78 0.48
C ILE A 55 9.48 -14.39 1.54
N GLN A 56 10.60 -13.80 1.14
CA GLN A 56 11.65 -13.34 2.05
C GLN A 56 11.14 -12.30 3.04
N LYS A 57 10.37 -11.31 2.56
CA LYS A 57 9.75 -10.31 3.43
C LYS A 57 8.82 -10.96 4.47
N LYS A 58 7.98 -11.91 4.05
CA LYS A 58 7.07 -12.62 4.96
C LYS A 58 7.82 -13.48 5.97
N VAL A 59 8.86 -14.19 5.55
CA VAL A 59 9.73 -14.97 6.45
C VAL A 59 10.39 -14.07 7.49
N SER A 60 10.90 -12.90 7.07
CA SER A 60 11.52 -11.93 7.99
C SER A 60 10.54 -11.44 9.06
N VAL A 61 9.34 -11.02 8.65
CA VAL A 61 8.31 -10.55 9.58
C VAL A 61 7.90 -11.65 10.56
N ILE A 62 7.76 -12.89 10.10
CA ILE A 62 7.43 -14.02 10.97
C ILE A 62 8.54 -14.26 12.00
N LYS A 63 9.82 -14.21 11.61
CA LYS A 63 10.95 -14.36 12.54
C LYS A 63 10.98 -13.25 13.59
N GLU A 64 10.70 -12.02 13.20
CA GLU A 64 10.60 -10.89 14.12
C GLU A 64 9.44 -11.07 15.11
N LEU A 65 8.26 -11.45 14.61
CA LEU A 65 7.10 -11.75 15.44
C LEU A 65 7.40 -12.86 16.46
N GLN A 66 7.98 -13.98 16.02
CA GLN A 66 8.37 -15.09 16.90
C GLN A 66 9.35 -14.64 18.00
N LYS A 67 10.31 -13.77 17.67
CA LYS A 67 11.24 -13.22 18.66
C LYS A 67 10.51 -12.33 19.68
N THR A 68 9.57 -11.51 19.22
CA THR A 68 8.74 -10.68 20.11
C THR A 68 7.84 -11.53 21.01
N GLU A 69 7.22 -12.58 20.47
CA GLU A 69 6.41 -13.53 21.23
C GLU A 69 7.25 -14.22 22.32
N GLN A 70 8.44 -14.70 21.99
CA GLN A 70 9.37 -15.28 22.98
C GLN A 70 9.77 -14.30 24.09
N GLN A 71 9.91 -13.01 23.77
CA GLN A 71 10.17 -11.98 24.78
C GLN A 71 8.95 -11.77 25.69
N ILE A 72 7.74 -11.80 25.14
CA ILE A 72 6.50 -11.68 25.90
C ILE A 72 6.31 -12.89 26.82
N GLU A 73 6.57 -14.10 26.34
CA GLU A 73 6.46 -15.35 27.11
C GLU A 73 7.36 -15.38 28.35
N GLN A 74 8.46 -14.62 28.36
CA GLN A 74 9.37 -14.49 29.50
C GLN A 74 8.84 -13.53 30.60
N LEU A 75 7.77 -12.79 30.34
CA LEU A 75 7.18 -11.85 31.29
C LEU A 75 6.19 -12.55 32.23
N GLU A 76 5.83 -11.89 33.33
CA GLU A 76 4.77 -12.36 34.23
C GLU A 76 3.42 -12.49 33.48
N PRO A 77 2.60 -13.52 33.78
CA PRO A 77 1.34 -13.76 33.05
C PRO A 77 0.37 -12.57 33.01
N ILE A 78 0.38 -11.75 34.06
CA ILE A 78 -0.44 -10.54 34.11
C ILE A 78 0.02 -9.48 33.11
N VAL A 79 1.33 -9.37 32.88
CA VAL A 79 1.91 -8.44 31.90
C VAL A 79 1.62 -8.95 30.48
N GLN A 80 1.76 -10.26 30.24
CA GLN A 80 1.40 -10.89 28.97
C GLN A 80 -0.04 -10.56 28.56
N LYS A 81 -0.99 -10.80 29.47
CA LYS A 81 -2.41 -10.48 29.25
C LYS A 81 -2.65 -9.01 28.97
N SER A 82 -1.97 -8.11 29.69
CA SER A 82 -2.09 -6.67 29.47
C SER A 82 -1.55 -6.26 28.09
N ILE A 83 -0.46 -6.88 27.62
CA ILE A 83 0.09 -6.66 26.27
C ILE A 83 -0.91 -7.14 25.21
N GLU A 84 -1.46 -8.35 25.35
CA GLU A 84 -2.45 -8.89 24.40
C GLU A 84 -3.70 -8.00 24.28
N GLN A 85 -4.19 -7.49 25.41
CA GLN A 85 -5.30 -6.54 25.45
C GLN A 85 -4.98 -5.24 24.71
N GLU A 86 -3.80 -4.67 24.95
CA GLU A 86 -3.36 -3.44 24.31
C GLU A 86 -3.13 -3.62 22.80
N VAL A 87 -2.54 -4.74 22.38
CA VAL A 87 -2.39 -5.10 20.95
C VAL A 87 -3.75 -5.21 20.28
N SER A 88 -4.68 -5.95 20.89
CA SER A 88 -6.04 -6.11 20.37
C SER A 88 -6.77 -4.76 20.25
N LEU A 89 -6.63 -3.90 21.25
CA LEU A 89 -7.21 -2.56 21.26
C LEU A 89 -6.64 -1.67 20.14
N ARG A 90 -5.31 -1.69 19.94
CA ARG A 90 -4.67 -0.92 18.87
C ARG A 90 -5.07 -1.38 17.48
N LEU A 91 -5.09 -2.70 17.25
CA LEU A 91 -5.56 -3.26 15.98
C LEU A 91 -7.02 -2.89 15.69
N ALA A 92 -7.89 -2.94 16.70
CA ALA A 92 -9.28 -2.52 16.56
C ALA A 92 -9.41 -1.03 16.20
N ARG A 93 -8.62 -0.15 16.85
CA ARG A 93 -8.61 1.30 16.55
C ARG A 93 -8.10 1.59 15.14
N GLU A 94 -7.05 0.91 14.71
CA GLU A 94 -6.48 1.08 13.38
C GLU A 94 -7.49 0.68 12.29
N ASN A 95 -8.16 -0.46 12.44
CA ASN A 95 -9.19 -0.90 11.51
C ASN A 95 -10.37 0.10 11.44
N LEU A 96 -10.85 0.56 12.60
CA LEU A 96 -11.91 1.58 12.66
C LEU A 96 -11.50 2.87 11.95
N PHE A 97 -10.23 3.27 12.05
CA PHE A 97 -9.72 4.44 11.37
C PHE A 97 -9.66 4.26 9.85
N ILE A 98 -9.17 3.11 9.36
CA ILE A 98 -9.14 2.81 7.93
C ILE A 98 -10.56 2.87 7.36
N ASP A 99 -11.52 2.21 8.01
CA ASP A 99 -12.93 2.21 7.59
C ASP A 99 -13.57 3.60 7.66
N SER A 100 -13.23 4.39 8.68
CA SER A 100 -13.67 5.78 8.80
C SER A 100 -13.07 6.65 7.71
N ALA A 101 -11.78 6.51 7.42
CA ALA A 101 -11.09 7.29 6.39
C ALA A 101 -11.67 7.02 4.99
N LEU A 102 -11.93 5.74 4.66
CA LEU A 102 -12.59 5.37 3.40
C LEU A 102 -13.99 5.96 3.29
N ARG A 103 -14.81 5.84 4.35
CA ARG A 103 -16.16 6.44 4.38
C ARG A 103 -16.14 7.96 4.25
N ASN A 104 -15.22 8.63 4.94
CA ASN A 104 -15.07 10.09 4.84
C ASN A 104 -14.60 10.50 3.44
N GLN A 105 -13.71 9.74 2.79
CA GLN A 105 -13.29 10.02 1.41
C GLN A 105 -14.47 9.85 0.45
N GLN A 106 -15.22 8.76 0.56
CA GLN A 106 -16.44 8.54 -0.24
C GLN A 106 -17.43 9.69 -0.05
N LYS A 107 -17.66 10.10 1.20
CA LYS A 107 -18.56 11.20 1.49
C LYS A 107 -18.08 12.54 0.94
N ALA A 108 -16.77 12.81 1.01
CA ALA A 108 -16.17 13.99 0.41
C ALA A 108 -16.33 14.00 -1.12
N ASN A 109 -16.19 12.85 -1.79
CA ASN A 109 -16.42 12.74 -3.23
C ASN A 109 -17.90 12.99 -3.58
N GLU A 110 -18.84 12.39 -2.85
CA GLU A 110 -20.27 12.69 -3.01
C GLU A 110 -20.57 14.19 -2.82
N MET A 111 -19.97 14.79 -1.79
CA MET A 111 -20.11 16.22 -1.54
C MET A 111 -19.49 17.05 -2.66
N LEU A 112 -18.33 16.67 -3.22
CA LEU A 112 -17.74 17.36 -4.37
C LEU A 112 -18.67 17.37 -5.60
N ASP A 113 -19.38 16.26 -5.84
CA ASP A 113 -20.31 16.14 -6.96
C ASP A 113 -21.59 16.98 -6.76
N MET A 114 -21.95 17.27 -5.51
CA MET A 114 -23.20 17.97 -5.15
C MET A 114 -22.99 19.40 -4.62
N ALA A 115 -21.78 19.77 -4.23
CA ALA A 115 -21.51 21.03 -3.52
C ALA A 115 -21.55 22.22 -4.48
N ALA A 116 -22.35 23.23 -4.09
CA ALA A 116 -22.35 24.53 -4.76
C ALA A 116 -21.14 25.39 -4.35
N GLU A 117 -20.57 25.15 -3.15
CA GLU A 117 -19.45 25.93 -2.60
C GLU A 117 -18.41 25.07 -1.85
N LEU A 118 -17.14 25.49 -1.90
CA LEU A 118 -16.02 24.80 -1.22
C LEU A 118 -16.08 24.88 0.32
N SER A 119 -16.94 25.73 0.89
CA SER A 119 -17.06 25.95 2.34
C SER A 119 -17.55 24.70 3.08
N GLU A 120 -18.52 23.97 2.50
CA GLU A 120 -19.10 22.74 3.07
C GLU A 120 -18.09 21.59 3.12
N ILE A 121 -17.25 21.50 2.08
CA ILE A 121 -16.17 20.51 1.99
C ILE A 121 -15.10 20.78 3.06
N ASN A 122 -14.78 22.05 3.29
CA ASN A 122 -13.85 22.44 4.35
C ASN A 122 -14.38 22.10 5.75
N GLN A 123 -15.67 22.30 6.01
CA GLN A 123 -16.29 21.92 7.29
C GLN A 123 -16.24 20.40 7.51
N HIS A 124 -16.57 19.61 6.49
CA HIS A 124 -16.48 18.15 6.54
C HIS A 124 -15.03 17.68 6.81
N SER A 125 -14.05 18.31 6.16
CA SER A 125 -12.63 18.05 6.37
C SER A 125 -12.20 18.30 7.83
N GLN A 126 -12.59 19.43 8.41
CA GLN A 126 -12.27 19.77 9.80
C GLN A 126 -12.92 18.82 10.81
N ILE A 127 -14.18 18.44 10.59
CA ILE A 127 -14.88 17.47 11.46
C ILE A 127 -14.18 16.12 11.40
N THR A 128 -13.81 15.67 10.19
CA THR A 128 -13.05 14.43 10.00
C THR A 128 -11.72 14.47 10.75
N ALA A 129 -10.96 15.58 10.65
CA ALA A 129 -9.70 15.73 11.37
C ALA A 129 -9.88 15.64 12.90
N ARG A 130 -10.87 16.34 13.46
CA ARG A 130 -11.18 16.28 14.91
C ARG A 130 -11.60 14.89 15.37
N ASN A 131 -12.42 14.20 14.57
CA ASN A 131 -12.84 12.83 14.89
C ASN A 131 -11.63 11.87 14.89
N LYS A 132 -10.68 12.05 13.97
CA LYS A 132 -9.44 11.27 13.93
C LYS A 132 -8.58 11.52 15.17
N GLU A 133 -8.38 12.78 15.57
CA GLU A 133 -7.66 13.12 16.81
C GLU A 133 -8.32 12.50 18.06
N THR A 134 -9.65 12.45 18.09
CA THR A 134 -10.40 11.87 19.22
C THR A 134 -10.20 10.35 19.34
N VAL A 135 -10.15 9.64 18.21
CA VAL A 135 -10.08 8.17 18.17
C VAL A 135 -8.65 7.65 18.25
N LEU A 136 -7.70 8.33 17.61
CA LEU A 136 -6.31 7.88 17.51
C LEU A 136 -5.32 8.67 18.38
N GLY A 137 -5.75 9.76 18.99
CA GLY A 137 -4.86 10.73 19.62
C GLY A 137 -4.30 11.74 18.61
N LYS A 138 -3.68 12.79 19.14
CA LYS A 138 -3.05 13.84 18.32
C LYS A 138 -1.75 13.33 17.70
N GLN A 139 -1.62 13.49 16.39
CA GLN A 139 -0.34 13.34 15.70
C GLN A 139 0.57 14.54 16.05
N PRO A 140 1.90 14.38 16.06
CA PRO A 140 2.80 15.52 16.21
C PRO A 140 2.53 16.54 15.09
N ASP A 141 2.41 17.82 15.48
CA ASP A 141 2.14 18.91 14.54
C ASP A 141 3.22 18.94 13.47
N THR A 142 2.85 18.57 12.24
CA THR A 142 3.74 18.73 11.10
C THR A 142 3.53 20.14 10.59
N ALA A 143 4.51 21.02 10.85
CA ALA A 143 4.48 22.38 10.31
C ALA A 143 4.60 22.33 8.78
N ILE A 144 3.48 22.42 8.09
CA ILE A 144 3.46 22.59 6.63
C ILE A 144 3.68 24.07 6.34
N GLN A 145 4.90 24.44 5.95
CA GLN A 145 5.15 25.75 5.35
C GLN A 145 4.54 25.76 3.95
N VAL A 146 3.34 26.33 3.81
CA VAL A 146 2.80 26.70 2.51
C VAL A 146 3.45 28.01 2.09
N ASN A 147 4.46 27.94 1.23
CA ASN A 147 5.05 29.14 0.63
C ASN A 147 4.09 29.72 -0.42
N ASN A 148 3.11 30.50 0.02
CA ASN A 148 2.28 31.33 -0.85
C ASN A 148 3.07 32.57 -1.32
N SER A 149 4.27 32.38 -1.88
CA SER A 149 4.91 33.42 -2.68
C SER A 149 4.17 33.52 -4.02
N VAL A 150 2.91 33.94 -3.97
CA VAL A 150 2.28 34.63 -5.09
C VAL A 150 3.01 35.95 -5.16
N SER A 151 3.97 36.06 -6.09
CA SER A 151 4.54 37.33 -6.50
C SER A 151 3.36 38.21 -6.91
N THR A 152 2.89 39.02 -5.97
CA THR A 152 1.80 39.96 -6.18
C THR A 152 2.40 41.00 -7.10
N ILE A 153 2.09 40.91 -8.39
CA ILE A 153 2.49 41.90 -9.36
C ILE A 153 1.82 43.20 -8.91
N LYS A 154 2.63 44.13 -8.41
CA LYS A 154 2.16 45.31 -7.66
C LYS A 154 1.56 46.35 -8.58
N ASP A 155 1.95 46.35 -9.85
CA ASP A 155 1.42 47.24 -10.87
C ASP A 155 1.58 46.70 -12.30
N LYS A 156 0.98 47.43 -13.24
CA LYS A 156 0.92 47.08 -14.65
C LYS A 156 2.28 47.16 -15.34
N ASP A 157 3.22 47.93 -14.80
CA ASP A 157 4.56 48.11 -15.38
C ASP A 157 5.47 46.94 -14.99
N GLU A 158 5.36 46.45 -13.74
CA GLU A 158 5.99 45.21 -13.28
C GLU A 158 5.50 44.00 -14.10
N PHE A 159 4.20 43.92 -14.41
CA PHE A 159 3.68 42.89 -15.32
C PHE A 159 4.35 42.94 -16.69
N ARG A 160 4.45 44.14 -17.28
CA ARG A 160 5.00 44.34 -18.62
C ARG A 160 6.49 44.00 -18.67
N GLN A 161 7.24 44.34 -17.64
CA GLN A 161 8.65 44.01 -17.54
C GLN A 161 8.86 42.49 -17.48
N ILE A 162 8.12 41.80 -16.62
CA ILE A 162 8.18 40.33 -16.51
C ILE A 162 7.78 39.65 -17.83
N ALA A 163 6.69 40.10 -18.46
CA ALA A 163 6.23 39.56 -19.74
C ALA A 163 7.28 39.72 -20.85
N THR A 164 7.98 40.86 -20.87
CA THR A 164 9.04 41.14 -21.85
C THR A 164 10.26 40.25 -21.61
N GLU A 165 10.67 40.04 -20.36
CA GLU A 165 11.79 39.15 -20.01
C GLU A 165 11.50 37.68 -20.33
N VAL A 166 10.25 37.23 -20.16
CA VAL A 166 9.84 35.86 -20.50
C VAL A 166 9.82 35.66 -22.01
N LEU A 167 9.28 36.62 -22.77
CA LEU A 167 9.23 36.56 -24.23
C LEU A 167 10.63 36.64 -24.88
N ALA A 168 11.59 37.30 -24.23
CA ALA A 168 12.98 37.36 -24.71
C ALA A 168 13.78 36.07 -24.48
N LYS A 169 13.25 35.13 -23.67
CA LYS A 169 13.88 33.84 -23.35
C LYS A 169 13.30 32.66 -24.14
N VAL A 170 12.36 32.91 -25.06
CA VAL A 170 11.78 31.94 -26.02
C VAL A 170 12.25 32.29 -27.41
#